data_AF-M0C292-F1
#
_entry.id   AF-M0C292-F1
#
_cell.length_a   1.000
_cell.length_b   1.000
_cell.length_c   1.000
_cell.angle_alpha   90.00
_cell.angle_beta   90.00
_cell.angle_gamma   90.00
#
_symmetry.space_group_name_H-M   'P 1'
#
loop_
_entity.id
_entity.type
_entity.pdbx_description
1 polymer ?
#
loop_
_entity_poly.entity_id
_entity_poly.type
_entity_poly.pdbx_seq_one_letter_code
_entity_poly.pdbx_strand_id
1 'polypeptide(L)'
;MSLTPVTDRKAGGFGRLVAAEVRLALRGQPWWWYVIAVMLAGAPVVTLVTTGPAENSLTPFRRVVLPLTFVWPIFVWSAMGARTVTHRLTALVLASKYPIRQLIAEWIAGVLVAISLSSGVLILFLATGQIGTLIGFASGVLFAPSLAIAAGIWTRSSTLFEILYLVLWYIGPLNGGVVVDFVGSTTQSIEMGVPFVFVALSIVLLGMAIIRRKREVA
;
A
#
# COMPACT_ATOMS: atom_id res chain seq x y z
N MET A 1 -37.59 -12.89 28.33
CA MET A 1 -36.15 -12.57 28.26
C MET A 1 -36.00 -11.13 27.77
N SER A 2 -35.61 -10.20 28.66
CA SER A 2 -35.35 -8.81 28.30
C SER A 2 -33.87 -8.70 27.91
N LEU A 3 -33.59 -8.39 26.65
CA LEU A 3 -32.22 -8.12 26.19
C LEU A 3 -31.85 -6.72 26.68
N THR A 4 -30.78 -6.61 27.46
CA THR A 4 -30.25 -5.33 27.92
C THR A 4 -29.93 -4.43 26.72
N PRO A 5 -30.49 -3.21 26.65
CA PRO A 5 -30.28 -2.34 25.52
C PRO A 5 -28.82 -1.87 25.50
N VAL A 6 -28.17 -2.00 24.35
CA VAL A 6 -26.83 -1.45 24.14
C VAL A 6 -26.94 0.07 24.07
N THR A 7 -26.62 0.74 25.18
CA THR A 7 -26.73 2.19 25.37
C THR A 7 -25.61 2.99 24.70
N ASP A 8 -24.48 2.35 24.40
CA ASP A 8 -23.36 3.01 23.74
C ASP A 8 -22.76 2.19 22.60
N ARG A 9 -22.78 2.75 21.38
CA ARG A 9 -22.10 2.21 20.19
C ARG A 9 -20.84 3.03 19.84
N LYS A 10 -20.30 3.84 20.76
CA LYS A 10 -19.12 4.70 20.55
C LYS A 10 -17.79 4.02 20.84
N ALA A 11 -17.79 2.78 21.33
CA ALA A 11 -16.55 2.05 21.65
C ALA A 11 -15.63 1.78 20.43
N GLY A 12 -16.14 1.86 19.20
CA GLY A 12 -15.37 1.65 17.97
C GLY A 12 -14.88 2.94 17.32
N GLY A 13 -13.78 3.52 17.82
CA GLY A 13 -13.12 4.65 17.15
C GLY A 13 -12.51 4.25 15.79
N PHE A 14 -12.35 5.21 14.87
CA PHE A 14 -11.76 4.98 13.55
C PHE A 14 -10.36 4.35 13.63
N GLY A 15 -9.54 4.73 14.62
CA GLY A 15 -8.23 4.11 14.83
C GLY A 15 -8.30 2.62 15.18
N ARG A 16 -9.31 2.17 15.93
CA ARG A 16 -9.53 0.74 16.20
C ARG A 16 -9.93 -0.02 14.94
N LEU A 17 -10.68 0.62 14.04
CA LEU A 17 -11.04 0.06 12.75
C LEU A 17 -9.80 -0.10 11.86
N VAL A 18 -8.95 0.93 11.76
CA VAL A 18 -7.66 0.84 11.05
C VAL A 18 -6.79 -0.27 11.64
N ALA A 19 -6.66 -0.35 12.96
CA ALA A 19 -5.87 -1.40 13.61
C ALA A 19 -6.44 -2.82 13.34
N ALA A 20 -7.77 -2.95 13.27
CA ALA A 20 -8.42 -4.20 12.90
C ALA A 20 -8.14 -4.57 11.44
N GLU A 21 -8.21 -3.61 10.51
CA GLU A 21 -7.91 -3.82 9.09
C GLU A 21 -6.43 -4.16 8.87
N VAL A 22 -5.49 -3.49 9.56
CA VAL A 22 -4.06 -3.86 9.52
C VAL A 22 -3.85 -5.29 10.03
N ARG A 23 -4.46 -5.64 11.17
CA ARG A 23 -4.37 -6.99 11.71
C ARG A 23 -4.97 -8.02 10.74
N LEU A 24 -6.10 -7.71 10.12
CA LEU A 24 -6.77 -8.58 9.15
C LEU A 24 -5.94 -8.74 7.86
N ALA A 25 -5.27 -7.67 7.42
CA ALA A 25 -4.40 -7.66 6.26
C ALA A 25 -3.13 -8.51 6.46
N LEU A 26 -2.55 -8.44 7.66
CA LEU A 26 -1.31 -9.15 8.00
C LEU A 26 -1.54 -10.58 8.49
N ARG A 27 -2.70 -10.90 9.06
CA ARG A 27 -2.99 -12.22 9.62
C ARG A 27 -3.29 -13.23 8.51
N GLY A 28 -2.70 -14.43 8.63
CA GLY A 28 -2.89 -15.51 7.66
C GLY A 28 -1.79 -15.59 6.60
N GLN A 29 -0.79 -14.70 6.66
CA GLN A 29 0.40 -14.82 5.84
C GLN A 29 1.29 -15.97 6.35
N PRO A 30 1.99 -16.69 5.45
CA PRO A 30 2.92 -17.75 5.86
C PRO A 30 4.14 -17.16 6.58
N TRP A 31 4.80 -17.97 7.42
CA TRP A 31 5.91 -17.51 8.28
C TRP A 31 7.05 -16.82 7.50
N TRP A 32 7.35 -17.30 6.28
CA TRP A 32 8.39 -16.73 5.42
C TRP A 32 8.08 -15.30 4.97
N TRP A 33 6.79 -14.94 4.90
CA TRP A 33 6.35 -13.59 4.56
C TRP A 33 6.86 -12.57 5.59
N TYR A 34 6.74 -12.91 6.88
CA TYR A 34 7.22 -12.05 7.97
C TYR A 34 8.74 -11.96 8.02
N VAL A 35 9.44 -13.08 7.79
CA VAL A 35 10.91 -13.09 7.77
C VAL A 35 11.45 -12.15 6.70
N ILE A 36 10.89 -12.22 5.49
CA ILE A 36 11.30 -11.34 4.39
C ILE A 36 10.86 -9.90 4.64
N ALA A 37 9.69 -9.65 5.23
CA ALA A 37 9.28 -8.30 5.61
C ALA A 37 10.25 -7.65 6.62
N VAL A 38 10.69 -8.40 7.63
CA VAL A 38 11.70 -7.94 8.60
C VAL A 38 13.04 -7.70 7.92
N MET A 39 13.45 -8.59 7.00
CA MET A 39 14.70 -8.43 6.25
C MET A 39 14.66 -7.19 5.35
N LEU A 40 13.57 -6.93 4.63
CA LEU A 40 13.40 -5.76 3.76
C LEU A 40 13.39 -4.45 4.54
N ALA A 41 12.73 -4.42 5.70
CA ALA A 41 12.71 -3.24 6.56
C ALA A 41 14.05 -3.02 7.29
N GLY A 42 14.72 -4.10 7.68
CA GLY A 42 15.96 -4.05 8.48
C GLY A 42 17.23 -3.85 7.68
N ALA A 43 17.35 -4.46 6.49
CA ALA A 43 18.58 -4.48 5.70
C ALA A 43 19.14 -3.07 5.42
N PRO A 44 18.33 -2.07 4.97
CA PRO A 44 18.83 -0.70 4.76
C PRO A 44 19.35 -0.03 6.04
N VAL A 45 18.74 -0.33 7.20
CA VAL A 45 19.14 0.23 8.49
C VAL A 45 20.45 -0.39 8.96
N VAL A 46 20.58 -1.71 8.84
CA VAL A 46 21.81 -2.42 9.19
C VAL A 46 22.98 -1.89 8.36
N THR A 47 22.80 -1.73 7.04
CA THR A 47 23.84 -1.16 6.19
C THR A 47 24.19 0.26 6.59
N LEU A 48 23.19 1.11 6.86
CA LEU A 48 23.43 2.48 7.31
C LEU A 48 24.30 2.55 8.58
N VAL A 49 24.08 1.63 9.52
CA VAL A 49 24.85 1.56 10.78
C VAL A 49 26.26 1.00 10.56
N THR A 50 26.44 0.02 9.66
CA THR A 50 27.74 -0.65 9.47
C THR A 50 28.74 0.15 8.61
N THR A 51 28.27 0.81 7.56
CA THR A 51 29.14 1.48 6.56
C THR A 51 29.06 3.01 6.64
N GLY A 52 28.13 3.56 7.42
CA GLY A 52 27.93 4.99 7.58
C GLY A 52 27.34 5.68 6.32
N PRO A 53 26.87 6.94 6.43
CA PRO A 53 26.13 7.59 5.34
C PRO A 53 26.96 7.89 4.07
N ALA A 54 28.28 8.08 4.22
CA ALA A 54 29.14 8.59 3.16
C ALA A 54 29.57 7.54 2.12
N GLU A 55 29.61 6.24 2.50
CA GLU A 55 30.05 5.15 1.61
C GLU A 55 28.87 4.37 0.98
N ASN A 56 27.64 4.71 1.36
CA ASN A 56 26.45 4.02 0.90
C ASN A 56 26.11 4.36 -0.56
N SER A 57 26.63 3.56 -1.48
CA SER A 57 26.12 3.52 -2.86
C SER A 57 24.63 3.15 -2.82
N LEU A 58 23.76 4.12 -3.14
CA LEU A 58 22.30 3.94 -3.10
C LEU A 58 21.72 3.19 -4.29
N THR A 59 22.54 2.95 -5.31
CA THR A 59 22.18 2.22 -6.53
C THR A 59 21.55 0.85 -6.27
N PRO A 60 22.15 -0.06 -5.46
CA PRO A 60 21.52 -1.34 -5.13
C PRO A 60 20.19 -1.19 -4.36
N PHE A 61 20.09 -0.21 -3.46
CA PHE A 61 18.85 0.01 -2.71
C PHE A 61 17.72 0.51 -3.61
N ARG A 62 18.01 1.43 -4.54
CA ARG A 62 17.01 1.93 -5.49
C ARG A 62 16.61 0.90 -6.55
N ARG A 63 17.55 0.05 -7.01
CA ARG A 63 17.30 -0.92 -8.09
C ARG A 63 16.78 -2.28 -7.63
N VAL A 64 17.09 -2.70 -6.41
CA VAL A 64 16.75 -4.05 -5.93
C VAL A 64 15.84 -3.99 -4.72
N VAL A 65 16.29 -3.33 -3.64
CA VAL A 65 15.57 -3.35 -2.36
C VAL A 65 14.24 -2.62 -2.48
N LEU A 66 14.21 -1.42 -3.05
CA LEU A 66 13.02 -0.61 -3.22
C LEU A 66 11.94 -1.33 -4.06
N PRO A 67 12.23 -1.89 -5.26
CA PRO A 67 11.27 -2.73 -5.97
C PRO A 67 10.77 -3.90 -5.15
N LEU A 68 11.67 -4.65 -4.51
CA LEU A 68 11.30 -5.84 -3.76
C LEU A 68 10.37 -5.50 -2.58
N THR A 69 10.65 -4.41 -1.88
CA THR A 69 9.83 -3.86 -0.80
C THR A 69 8.40 -3.55 -1.24
N PHE A 70 8.20 -3.01 -2.44
CA PHE A 70 6.86 -2.67 -2.93
C PHE A 70 6.19 -3.81 -3.70
N VAL A 71 6.93 -4.78 -4.25
CA VAL A 71 6.35 -6.01 -4.83
C VAL A 71 5.88 -6.96 -3.73
N TRP A 72 6.61 -7.10 -2.62
CA TRP A 72 6.30 -8.04 -1.54
C TRP A 72 4.88 -7.94 -0.95
N PRO A 73 4.33 -6.76 -0.63
CA PRO A 73 2.97 -6.63 -0.10
C PRO A 73 1.86 -6.88 -1.13
N ILE A 74 2.17 -7.30 -2.37
CA ILE A 74 1.15 -7.69 -3.36
C ILE A 74 0.18 -8.75 -2.83
N PHE A 75 0.66 -9.68 -1.99
CA PHE A 75 -0.19 -10.70 -1.34
C PHE A 75 -1.19 -10.10 -0.35
N VAL A 76 -0.88 -8.95 0.22
CA VAL A 76 -1.77 -8.21 1.13
C VAL A 76 -2.74 -7.35 0.32
N TRP A 77 -2.22 -6.65 -0.70
CA TRP A 77 -3.00 -5.72 -1.50
C TRP A 77 -3.96 -6.38 -2.47
N SER A 78 -3.64 -7.56 -3.01
CA SER A 78 -4.51 -8.30 -3.93
C SER A 78 -5.90 -8.57 -3.35
N ALA A 79 -5.99 -8.85 -2.05
CA ALA A 79 -7.27 -9.04 -1.39
C ALA A 79 -8.05 -7.74 -1.18
N MET A 80 -7.40 -6.56 -1.23
CA MET A 80 -8.05 -5.28 -0.91
C MET A 80 -9.14 -4.92 -1.91
N GLY A 81 -10.27 -4.40 -1.42
CA GLY A 81 -11.43 -4.04 -2.25
C GLY A 81 -12.25 -5.24 -2.74
N ALA A 82 -11.65 -6.42 -2.90
CA ALA A 82 -12.33 -7.66 -3.30
C ALA A 82 -12.71 -8.57 -2.11
N ARG A 83 -12.03 -8.45 -0.95
CA ARG A 83 -12.19 -9.31 0.24
C ARG A 83 -13.65 -9.53 0.65
N THR A 84 -14.43 -8.45 0.66
CA THR A 84 -15.84 -8.50 1.08
C THR A 84 -16.69 -9.35 0.14
N VAL A 85 -16.39 -9.36 -1.16
CA VAL A 85 -17.08 -10.22 -2.13
C VAL A 85 -16.59 -11.66 -2.01
N THR A 86 -15.27 -11.88 -1.95
CA THR A 86 -14.66 -13.20 -1.85
C THR A 86 -15.16 -13.98 -0.63
N HIS A 87 -15.37 -13.30 0.50
CA HIS A 87 -15.87 -13.92 1.73
C HIS A 87 -17.38 -13.76 1.94
N ARG A 88 -18.11 -13.27 0.92
CA ARG A 88 -19.57 -13.06 0.96
C ARG A 88 -20.05 -12.18 2.12
N LEU A 89 -19.22 -11.22 2.52
CA LEU A 89 -19.47 -10.27 3.61
C LEU A 89 -20.05 -8.94 3.11
N THR A 90 -20.22 -8.76 1.79
CA THR A 90 -20.69 -7.49 1.20
C THR A 90 -21.99 -7.00 1.82
N ALA A 91 -23.00 -7.86 1.97
CA ALA A 91 -24.29 -7.47 2.56
C ALA A 91 -24.15 -6.99 4.02
N LEU A 92 -23.30 -7.66 4.80
CA LEU A 92 -23.04 -7.29 6.20
C LEU A 92 -22.30 -5.95 6.31
N VAL A 93 -21.33 -5.73 5.43
CA VAL A 93 -20.54 -4.48 5.37
C VAL A 93 -21.40 -3.30 4.92
N LEU A 94 -22.24 -3.49 3.90
CA LEU A 94 -23.13 -2.44 3.41
C LEU A 94 -24.24 -2.08 4.41
N ALA A 95 -24.70 -3.04 5.21
CA ALA A 95 -25.65 -2.81 6.31
C ALA A 95 -24.99 -2.17 7.57
N SER A 96 -23.67 -2.02 7.59
CA SER A 96 -22.95 -1.39 8.70
C SER A 96 -23.26 0.10 8.79
N LYS A 97 -23.04 0.68 9.98
CA LYS A 97 -23.18 2.12 10.21
C LYS A 97 -22.17 2.96 9.41
N TYR A 98 -21.01 2.40 9.03
CA TYR A 98 -19.91 3.16 8.42
C TYR A 98 -19.18 2.43 7.27
N PRO A 99 -19.86 2.07 6.16
CA PRO A 99 -19.27 1.32 5.05
C PRO A 99 -18.13 2.08 4.35
N ILE A 100 -18.24 3.41 4.23
CA ILE A 100 -17.19 4.25 3.63
C ILE A 100 -15.97 4.34 4.56
N ARG A 101 -16.17 4.44 5.88
CA ARG A 101 -15.05 4.48 6.83
C ARG A 101 -14.28 3.17 6.85
N GLN A 102 -14.96 2.04 6.67
CA GLN A 102 -14.28 0.76 6.52
C GLN A 102 -13.38 0.74 5.29
N LEU A 103 -13.86 1.23 4.14
CA LEU A 103 -13.05 1.33 2.94
C LEU A 103 -11.80 2.22 3.12
N ILE A 104 -11.97 3.37 3.77
CA ILE A 104 -10.84 4.26 4.06
C ILE A 104 -9.88 3.60 5.06
N ALA A 105 -10.38 2.87 6.05
CA ALA A 105 -9.55 2.13 7.00
C ALA A 105 -8.76 1.00 6.32
N GLU A 106 -9.37 0.29 5.38
CA GLU A 106 -8.71 -0.72 4.54
C GLU A 106 -7.60 -0.08 3.69
N TRP A 107 -7.85 1.09 3.08
CA TRP A 107 -6.84 1.83 2.33
C TRP A 107 -5.67 2.27 3.22
N ILE A 108 -5.95 2.85 4.40
CA ILE A 108 -4.91 3.23 5.37
C ILE A 108 -4.12 1.99 5.81
N ALA A 109 -4.77 0.84 6.00
CA ALA A 109 -4.07 -0.39 6.35
C ALA A 109 -3.05 -0.79 5.26
N GLY A 110 -3.43 -0.73 3.98
CA GLY A 110 -2.51 -0.97 2.87
C GLY A 110 -1.33 0.00 2.85
N VAL A 111 -1.58 1.30 3.11
CA VAL A 111 -0.54 2.35 3.22
C VAL A 111 0.41 2.08 4.39
N LEU A 112 -0.13 1.73 5.56
CA LEU A 112 0.68 1.41 6.74
C LEU A 112 1.55 0.18 6.52
N VAL A 113 1.02 -0.84 5.84
CA VAL A 113 1.82 -2.01 5.45
C VAL A 113 2.96 -1.61 4.51
N ALA A 114 2.67 -0.76 3.52
CA ALA A 114 3.69 -0.23 2.60
C ALA A 114 4.82 0.47 3.37
N ILE A 115 4.47 1.44 4.22
CA ILE A 115 5.41 2.22 5.04
C ILE A 115 6.20 1.31 5.98
N SER A 116 5.56 0.30 6.57
CA SER A 116 6.23 -0.61 7.51
C SER A 116 7.34 -1.40 6.80
N LEU A 117 7.03 -1.98 5.64
CA LEU A 117 7.98 -2.75 4.84
C LEU A 117 9.08 -1.86 4.23
N SER A 118 8.76 -0.60 3.90
CA SER A 118 9.69 0.35 3.27
C SER A 118 10.40 1.29 4.24
N SER A 119 10.12 1.16 5.54
CA SER A 119 10.66 2.03 6.60
C SER A 119 12.19 2.12 6.59
N GLY A 120 12.88 1.00 6.37
CA GLY A 120 14.34 1.00 6.27
C GLY A 120 14.85 1.88 5.11
N VAL A 121 14.23 1.76 3.94
CA VAL A 121 14.60 2.56 2.77
C VAL A 121 14.29 4.05 2.99
N LEU A 122 13.19 4.36 3.67
CA LEU A 122 12.86 5.74 4.06
C LEU A 122 13.93 6.32 4.99
N ILE A 123 14.33 5.59 6.03
CA ILE A 123 15.38 6.01 6.96
C ILE A 123 16.69 6.23 6.20
N LEU A 124 17.05 5.32 5.30
CA LEU A 124 18.24 5.43 4.46
C LEU A 124 18.22 6.70 3.59
N PHE A 125 17.11 7.01 2.92
CA PHE A 125 16.98 8.21 2.08
C PHE A 125 17.05 9.51 2.91
N LEU A 126 16.45 9.52 4.10
CA LEU A 126 16.53 10.67 5.00
C LEU A 126 17.95 10.87 5.54
N ALA A 127 18.63 9.80 5.95
CA ALA A 127 19.99 9.86 6.47
C ALA A 127 21.03 10.26 5.42
N THR A 128 20.76 9.98 4.15
CA THR A 128 21.64 10.33 3.02
C THR A 128 21.26 11.65 2.33
N GLY A 129 20.24 12.37 2.83
CA GLY A 129 19.85 13.69 2.33
C GLY A 129 19.16 13.69 0.96
N GLN A 130 18.65 12.55 0.49
CA GLN A 130 18.10 12.40 -0.86
C GLN A 130 16.63 12.80 -0.94
N ILE A 131 16.34 14.08 -0.75
CA ILE A 131 14.96 14.59 -0.70
C ILE A 131 14.19 14.28 -2.01
N GLY A 132 14.87 14.30 -3.16
CA GLY A 132 14.28 14.00 -4.47
C GLY A 132 13.67 12.59 -4.60
N THR A 133 14.11 11.60 -3.82
CA THR A 133 13.52 10.25 -3.87
C THR A 133 12.29 10.08 -2.98
N LEU A 134 12.03 11.03 -2.08
CA LEU A 134 10.88 10.95 -1.18
C LEU A 134 9.55 11.02 -1.93
N ILE A 135 9.49 11.72 -3.08
CA ILE A 135 8.28 11.72 -3.91
C ILE A 135 8.05 10.37 -4.59
N GLY A 136 9.11 9.71 -5.04
CA GLY A 136 9.07 8.34 -5.56
C GLY A 136 8.59 7.35 -4.51
N PHE A 137 9.11 7.48 -3.29
CA PHE A 137 8.64 6.72 -2.14
C PHE A 137 7.15 6.95 -1.85
N ALA A 138 6.71 8.22 -1.78
CA ALA A 138 5.32 8.57 -1.52
C ALA A 138 4.38 8.02 -2.60
N SER A 139 4.79 8.11 -3.86
CA SER A 139 4.09 7.52 -5.00
C SER A 139 3.93 6.00 -4.82
N GLY A 140 5.03 5.28 -4.54
CA GLY A 140 4.98 3.83 -4.30
C GLY A 140 4.05 3.43 -3.15
N VAL A 141 4.09 4.18 -2.04
CA VAL A 141 3.25 3.94 -0.85
C VAL A 141 1.76 4.15 -1.13
N LEU A 142 1.40 5.17 -1.93
CA LEU A 142 0.01 5.54 -2.16
C LEU A 142 -0.62 4.79 -3.35
N PHE A 143 0.16 4.56 -4.40
CA PHE A 143 -0.35 4.06 -5.67
C PHE A 143 -0.87 2.64 -5.58
N ALA A 144 -0.10 1.72 -5.01
CA ALA A 144 -0.48 0.32 -5.00
C ALA A 144 -1.76 0.04 -4.17
N PRO A 145 -1.92 0.56 -2.93
CA PRO A 145 -3.18 0.42 -2.18
C PRO A 145 -4.37 1.08 -2.88
N SER A 146 -4.18 2.24 -3.51
CA SER A 146 -5.25 2.92 -4.26
C SER A 146 -5.68 2.12 -5.50
N LEU A 147 -4.73 1.59 -6.26
CA LEU A 147 -4.98 0.73 -7.41
C LEU A 147 -5.70 -0.55 -6.99
N ALA A 148 -5.22 -1.20 -5.93
CA ALA A 148 -5.80 -2.43 -5.40
C ALA A 148 -7.28 -2.27 -5.04
N ILE A 149 -7.60 -1.25 -4.24
CA ILE A 149 -8.97 -0.99 -3.82
C ILE A 149 -9.86 -0.60 -5.00
N ALA A 150 -9.39 0.25 -5.92
CA ALA A 150 -10.16 0.64 -7.08
C ALA A 150 -10.43 -0.57 -7.99
N ALA A 151 -9.40 -1.31 -8.38
CA ALA A 151 -9.56 -2.51 -9.21
C ALA A 151 -10.46 -3.56 -8.54
N GLY A 152 -10.23 -3.82 -7.24
CA GLY A 152 -10.96 -4.81 -6.46
C GLY A 152 -12.45 -4.53 -6.33
N ILE A 153 -12.84 -3.28 -6.03
CA ILE A 153 -14.27 -2.93 -5.87
C ILE A 153 -14.99 -2.92 -7.22
N TRP A 154 -14.34 -2.42 -8.28
CA TRP A 154 -14.98 -2.30 -9.58
C TRP A 154 -15.15 -3.65 -10.28
N THR A 155 -14.15 -4.52 -10.19
CA THR A 155 -14.19 -5.86 -10.83
C THR A 155 -14.72 -6.96 -9.92
N ARG A 156 -14.82 -6.70 -8.61
CA ARG A 156 -15.15 -7.70 -7.58
C ARG A 156 -14.17 -8.90 -7.56
N SER A 157 -12.95 -8.69 -8.03
CA SER A 157 -11.88 -9.68 -8.10
C SER A 157 -10.51 -9.05 -7.82
N SER A 158 -9.54 -9.85 -7.37
CA SER A 158 -8.14 -9.41 -7.22
C SER A 158 -7.37 -9.39 -8.55
N THR A 159 -7.85 -10.11 -9.56
CA THR A 159 -7.11 -10.39 -10.81
C THR A 159 -6.72 -9.13 -11.57
N LEU A 160 -7.59 -8.12 -11.65
CA LEU A 160 -7.26 -6.88 -12.37
C LEU A 160 -6.09 -6.14 -11.70
N PHE A 161 -6.07 -6.08 -10.36
CA PHE A 161 -4.96 -5.48 -9.64
C PHE A 161 -3.66 -6.26 -9.89
N GLU A 162 -3.69 -7.58 -9.74
CA GLU A 162 -2.52 -8.43 -9.91
C GLU A 162 -1.89 -8.23 -11.30
N ILE A 163 -2.70 -8.29 -12.36
CA ILE A 163 -2.22 -8.09 -13.73
C ILE A 163 -1.67 -6.68 -13.93
N LEU A 164 -2.44 -5.64 -13.61
CA LEU A 164 -2.03 -4.26 -13.84
C LEU A 164 -0.76 -3.94 -13.05
N TYR A 165 -0.70 -4.33 -11.77
CA TYR A 165 0.42 -4.03 -10.91
C TYR A 165 1.70 -4.73 -11.38
N LEU A 166 1.62 -6.01 -11.76
CA LEU A 166 2.77 -6.75 -12.29
C LEU A 166 3.25 -6.20 -13.65
N VAL A 167 2.33 -5.82 -14.54
CA VAL A 167 2.68 -5.20 -15.83
C VAL A 167 3.36 -3.85 -15.63
N LEU A 168 2.85 -3.01 -14.71
CA LEU A 168 3.47 -1.72 -14.39
C LEU A 168 4.88 -1.89 -13.81
N TRP A 169 5.07 -2.87 -12.92
CA TRP A 169 6.40 -3.21 -12.41
C TRP A 169 7.36 -3.65 -13.50
N TYR A 170 6.90 -4.56 -14.36
CA TYR A 170 7.69 -5.08 -15.46
C TYR A 170 8.12 -3.95 -16.40
N ILE A 171 7.18 -3.16 -16.91
CA ILE A 171 7.48 -2.11 -17.90
C ILE A 171 8.33 -1.00 -17.27
N GLY A 172 7.95 -0.51 -16.09
CA GLY A 172 8.56 0.67 -15.49
C GLY A 172 9.83 0.37 -14.71
N PRO A 173 9.75 0.22 -13.37
CA PRO A 173 10.94 0.17 -12.53
C PRO A 173 11.91 -0.99 -12.81
N LEU A 174 11.44 -2.15 -13.28
CA LEU A 174 12.29 -3.33 -13.49
C LEU A 174 13.01 -3.34 -14.85
N ASN A 175 12.39 -2.82 -15.92
CA ASN A 175 13.01 -2.76 -17.25
C ASN A 175 13.45 -1.34 -17.68
N GLY A 176 13.42 -0.36 -16.77
CA GLY A 176 13.89 0.99 -17.04
C GLY A 176 12.92 1.86 -17.85
N GLY A 177 11.64 1.51 -17.91
CA GLY A 177 10.60 2.32 -18.54
C GLY A 177 10.33 3.59 -17.73
N VAL A 178 11.05 4.66 -18.05
CA VAL A 178 11.02 5.94 -17.32
C VAL A 178 9.61 6.50 -17.11
N VAL A 179 8.75 6.41 -18.14
CA VAL A 179 7.37 6.96 -18.11
C VAL A 179 6.45 6.21 -17.13
N VAL A 180 6.82 4.98 -16.76
CA VAL A 180 6.02 4.09 -15.89
C VAL A 180 6.76 3.83 -14.56
N ASP A 181 7.91 4.48 -14.34
CA ASP A 181 8.71 4.34 -13.12
C ASP A 181 8.11 5.13 -11.95
N PHE A 182 6.97 4.66 -11.47
CA PHE A 182 6.18 5.32 -10.44
C PHE A 182 6.89 5.44 -9.09
N VAL A 183 7.87 4.57 -8.80
CA VAL A 183 8.66 4.62 -7.55
C VAL A 183 9.89 5.52 -7.64
N GLY A 184 10.19 6.08 -8.82
CA GLY A 184 11.37 6.93 -9.02
C GLY A 184 12.68 6.16 -8.85
N SER A 185 12.76 4.94 -9.37
CA SER A 185 13.99 4.12 -9.35
C SER A 185 15.12 4.74 -10.18
N THR A 186 14.79 5.55 -11.17
CA THR A 186 15.70 6.29 -12.05
C THR A 186 15.66 7.80 -11.77
N THR A 187 16.81 8.47 -11.90
CA THR A 187 16.87 9.93 -11.76
C THR A 187 16.02 10.63 -12.83
N GLN A 188 16.02 10.11 -14.05
CA GLN A 188 15.23 10.65 -15.16
C GLN A 188 13.73 10.65 -14.87
N SER A 189 13.19 9.60 -14.21
CA SER A 189 11.78 9.55 -13.81
C SER A 189 11.42 10.66 -12.82
N ILE A 190 12.31 10.90 -11.86
CA ILE A 190 12.15 11.95 -10.85
C ILE A 190 12.17 13.32 -11.53
N GLU A 191 13.12 13.57 -12.43
CA GLU A 191 13.26 14.84 -13.17
C GLU A 191 12.06 15.10 -14.09
N MET A 192 11.51 14.06 -14.73
CA MET A 192 10.29 14.16 -15.53
C MET A 192 9.02 14.33 -14.69
N GLY A 193 9.11 14.21 -13.36
CA GLY A 193 7.98 14.34 -12.46
C GLY A 193 6.99 13.17 -12.52
N VAL A 194 7.39 12.01 -13.04
CA VAL A 194 6.52 10.82 -13.16
C VAL A 194 5.91 10.41 -11.81
N PRO A 195 6.65 10.37 -10.68
CA PRO A 195 6.06 10.06 -9.38
C PRO A 195 4.92 11.00 -8.97
N PHE A 196 4.96 12.29 -9.33
CA PHE A 196 3.87 13.22 -9.01
C PHE A 196 2.57 12.84 -9.72
N VAL A 197 2.67 12.41 -10.98
CA VAL A 197 1.52 11.93 -11.76
C VAL A 197 0.89 10.72 -11.09
N PHE A 198 1.71 9.78 -10.60
CA PHE A 198 1.21 8.59 -9.92
C PHE A 198 0.63 8.89 -8.53
N VAL A 199 1.15 9.88 -7.79
CA VAL A 199 0.50 10.40 -6.58
C VAL A 199 -0.88 10.97 -6.91
N ALA A 200 -0.99 11.81 -7.94
CA ALA A 200 -2.28 12.36 -8.38
C ALA A 200 -3.26 11.24 -8.80
N LEU A 201 -2.77 10.27 -9.57
CA LEU A 201 -3.54 9.09 -9.98
C LEU A 201 -4.02 8.28 -8.78
N SER A 202 -3.22 8.16 -7.72
CA SER A 202 -3.58 7.48 -6.47
C SER A 202 -4.79 8.13 -5.80
N ILE A 203 -4.87 9.46 -5.83
CA ILE A 203 -5.99 10.23 -5.28
C ILE A 203 -7.25 9.99 -6.13
N VAL A 204 -7.11 10.01 -7.46
CA VAL A 204 -8.22 9.73 -8.39
C VAL A 204 -8.77 8.31 -8.19
N LEU A 205 -7.89 7.31 -8.10
CA LEU A 205 -8.25 5.91 -7.86
C LEU A 205 -8.99 5.73 -6.53
N LEU A 206 -8.49 6.34 -5.45
CA LEU A 206 -9.19 6.32 -4.15
C LEU A 206 -10.56 7.01 -4.23
N GLY A 207 -10.65 8.14 -4.92
CA GLY A 207 -11.91 8.85 -5.19
C GLY A 207 -12.92 7.96 -5.93
N MET A 208 -12.49 7.28 -7.00
CA MET A 208 -13.32 6.35 -7.76
C MET A 208 -13.84 5.19 -6.90
N ALA A 209 -12.99 4.66 -6.01
CA ALA A 209 -13.39 3.61 -5.08
C ALA A 209 -14.44 4.09 -4.06
N ILE A 210 -14.27 5.30 -3.52
CA ILE A 210 -15.25 5.92 -2.60
C ILE A 210 -16.58 6.18 -3.30
N ILE A 211 -16.55 6.70 -4.54
CA ILE A 211 -17.76 6.93 -5.35
C ILE A 211 -18.49 5.61 -5.59
N ARG A 212 -17.77 4.55 -5.97
CA ARG A 212 -18.35 3.23 -6.19
C ARG A 212 -18.99 2.68 -4.92
N ARG A 213 -18.32 2.78 -3.77
CA ARG A 213 -18.88 2.37 -2.47
C ARG A 213 -20.13 3.17 -2.10
N LYS A 214 -20.17 4.48 -2.36
CA LYS A 214 -21.37 5.31 -2.14
C LYS A 214 -22.55 4.82 -2.97
N ARG A 215 -22.33 4.45 -4.23
CA ARG A 215 -23.37 3.91 -5.12
C ARG A 215 -23.90 2.54 -4.71
N GLU A 216 -23.14 1.75 -3.93
CA GLU A 216 -23.60 0.45 -3.41
C GLU A 216 -24.41 0.57 -2.12
N VAL A 217 -24.33 1.71 -1.43
CA VAL A 217 -25.02 1.97 -0.16
C VAL A 217 -26.33 2.74 -0.35
N ALA A 218 -26.40 3.55 -1.41
CA ALA A 218 -27.60 4.29 -1.81
C ALA A 218 -28.67 3.36 -2.39
#